data_AF-A0A158CMW9-F1
#
_entry.id   AF-A0A158CMW9-F1
#
_cell.length_a   1.000
_cell.length_b   1.000
_cell.length_c   1.000
_cell.angle_alpha   90.00
_cell.angle_beta   90.00
_cell.angle_gamma   90.00
#
_symmetry.space_group_name_H-M   'P 1'
#
loop_
_entity.id
_entity.type
_entity.pdbx_description
1 polymer ?
#
loop_
_entity_poly.entity_id
_entity_poly.type
_entity_poly.pdbx_seq_one_letter_code
_entity_poly.pdbx_strand_id
1 'polypeptide(L)'
;MATLTASFVNGHGSSIRYQIVDTSRDPNSPPVLFDNYLEPDQSTGDLQLYSADGVYASVTYFRSDGYSEVKPDITDGSAVRLN
;
A
#
# COMPACT_ATOMS: atom_id res chain seq x y z
N MET A 1 -3.23 8.10 18.81
CA MET A 1 -2.87 8.04 17.37
C MET A 1 -2.27 6.68 17.14
N ALA A 2 -2.78 5.93 16.18
CA ALA A 2 -2.39 4.54 15.95
C ALA A 2 -1.74 4.41 14.56
N THR A 3 -0.67 3.63 14.52
CA THR A 3 0.00 3.19 13.30
C THR A 3 -0.31 1.72 13.13
N LEU A 4 -0.76 1.33 11.94
CA LEU A 4 -0.92 -0.06 11.56
C LEU A 4 0.31 -0.50 10.76
N THR A 5 0.57 -1.78 10.73
CA THR A 5 1.57 -2.39 9.86
C THR A 5 0.86 -3.27 8.84
N ALA A 6 1.22 -3.17 7.58
CA ALA A 6 0.73 -4.09 6.56
C ALA A 6 1.78 -4.31 5.48
N SER A 7 1.73 -5.46 4.85
CA SER A 7 2.60 -5.81 3.75
C SER A 7 1.83 -5.86 2.44
N PHE A 8 2.47 -5.49 1.34
CA PHE A 8 1.83 -5.44 0.03
C PHE A 8 2.52 -6.41 -0.91
N VAL A 9 1.74 -7.32 -1.49
CA VAL A 9 2.23 -8.40 -2.33
C VAL A 9 1.89 -8.12 -3.78
N ASN A 10 2.88 -8.21 -4.66
CA ASN A 10 2.66 -8.16 -6.09
C ASN A 10 1.84 -9.38 -6.54
N GLY A 11 0.57 -9.17 -6.86
CA GLY A 11 -0.29 -10.17 -7.50
C GLY A 11 -0.25 -10.14 -9.02
N HIS A 12 0.47 -9.19 -9.62
CA HIS A 12 0.71 -9.12 -11.05
C HIS A 12 1.69 -10.21 -11.49
N GLY A 13 1.42 -10.85 -12.63
CA GLY A 13 2.19 -12.00 -13.14
C GLY A 13 3.60 -11.67 -13.66
N SER A 14 4.08 -10.44 -13.49
CA SER A 14 5.41 -10.00 -13.89
C SER A 14 5.98 -8.98 -12.91
N SER A 15 7.30 -8.82 -12.95
CA SER A 15 7.98 -7.72 -12.24
C SER A 15 7.44 -6.37 -12.73
N ILE A 16 7.00 -5.53 -11.79
CA ILE A 16 6.44 -4.21 -12.09
C ILE A 16 6.72 -3.25 -10.94
N ARG A 17 6.85 -1.95 -11.26
CA ARG A 17 7.05 -0.91 -10.26
C ARG A 17 5.72 -0.53 -9.64
N TYR A 18 5.67 -0.57 -8.31
CA TYR A 18 4.57 -0.10 -7.49
C TYR A 18 5.00 1.16 -6.72
N GLN A 19 4.13 2.16 -6.72
CA GLN A 19 4.18 3.28 -5.80
C GLN A 19 2.97 3.21 -4.88
N ILE A 20 3.17 3.12 -3.57
CA ILE A 20 2.12 3.02 -2.56
C ILE A 20 2.13 4.29 -1.73
N VAL A 21 0.99 4.95 -1.62
CA VAL A 21 0.84 6.20 -0.87
C VAL A 21 -0.23 6.08 0.19
N ASP A 22 0.04 6.62 1.38
CA ASP A 22 -0.91 6.65 2.48
C ASP A 22 -1.90 7.81 2.28
N THR A 23 -3.18 7.50 2.09
CA THR A 23 -4.22 8.51 1.88
C THR A 23 -4.98 8.86 3.17
N SER A 24 -4.75 8.11 4.24
CA SER A 24 -5.41 8.32 5.53
C SER A 24 -4.83 9.49 6.32
N ARG A 25 -3.55 9.85 6.06
CA ARG A 25 -2.86 10.92 6.80
C ARG A 25 -3.19 12.33 6.31
N ASP A 26 -2.99 12.59 5.02
CA ASP A 26 -3.32 13.86 4.35
C ASP A 26 -3.70 13.56 2.90
N PRO A 27 -4.98 13.72 2.52
CA PRO A 27 -5.41 13.45 1.15
C PRO A 27 -4.85 14.46 0.13
N ASN A 28 -4.38 15.64 0.56
CA ASN A 28 -3.80 16.64 -0.34
C ASN A 28 -2.30 16.44 -0.57
N SER A 29 -1.61 15.73 0.33
CA SER A 29 -0.19 15.42 0.22
C SER A 29 0.12 14.06 0.85
N PRO A 30 -0.34 12.95 0.22
CA PRO A 30 -0.19 11.62 0.79
C PRO A 30 1.28 11.20 0.79
N PRO A 31 1.86 10.75 1.93
CA PRO A 31 3.24 10.31 1.96
C PRO A 31 3.40 8.99 1.19
N VAL A 32 4.51 8.88 0.45
CA VAL A 32 4.90 7.65 -0.25
C VAL A 32 5.50 6.67 0.76
N LEU A 33 4.90 5.49 0.87
CA LEU A 33 5.34 4.41 1.76
C LEU A 33 6.32 3.47 1.06
N PHE A 34 6.12 3.28 -0.24
CA PHE A 34 6.94 2.40 -1.06
C PHE A 34 6.95 2.91 -2.51
N ASP A 35 8.10 2.85 -3.15
CA ASP A 35 8.26 3.18 -4.56
C ASP A 35 9.41 2.39 -5.16
N ASN A 36 9.14 1.14 -5.53
CA ASN A 36 10.14 0.25 -6.13
C ASN A 36 9.49 -0.87 -6.95
N TYR A 37 10.32 -1.66 -7.62
CA TYR A 37 9.92 -2.88 -8.31
C TYR A 37 9.64 -4.01 -7.31
N LEU A 38 8.60 -4.78 -7.59
CA LEU A 38 8.32 -6.05 -6.94
C LEU A 38 8.26 -7.13 -8.01
N GLU A 39 8.99 -8.23 -7.80
CA GLU A 39 8.85 -9.47 -8.56
C GLU A 39 7.47 -10.11 -8.33
N PRO A 40 7.01 -11.04 -9.18
CA PRO A 40 5.75 -11.76 -8.96
C PRO A 40 5.73 -12.43 -7.58
N ASP A 41 4.62 -12.27 -6.86
CA ASP A 41 4.42 -12.74 -5.48
C ASP A 41 5.42 -12.20 -4.44
N GLN A 42 6.25 -11.21 -4.80
CA GLN A 42 7.12 -10.52 -3.85
C GLN A 42 6.32 -9.53 -2.99
N SER A 43 6.70 -9.44 -1.72
CA SER A 43 6.15 -8.48 -0.77
C SER A 43 7.07 -7.28 -0.52
N THR A 44 6.49 -6.11 -0.24
CA THR A 44 7.19 -4.90 0.22
C THR A 44 7.83 -5.03 1.61
N GLY A 45 7.51 -6.11 2.35
CA GLY A 45 7.69 -6.17 3.80
C GLY A 45 6.66 -5.31 4.54
N ASP A 46 6.78 -5.22 5.86
CA ASP A 46 5.85 -4.46 6.70
C ASP A 46 6.06 -2.96 6.52
N LEU A 47 5.05 -2.29 5.96
CA LEU A 47 4.98 -0.83 5.83
C LEU A 47 4.11 -0.27 6.95
N GLN A 48 4.53 0.86 7.50
CA GLN A 48 3.75 1.60 8.50
C GLN A 48 2.70 2.47 7.82
N LEU A 49 1.48 2.39 8.34
CA LEU A 49 0.30 3.04 7.83
C LEU A 49 -0.34 3.90 8.91
N TYR A 50 -0.81 5.07 8.52
CA TYR A 50 -1.59 5.93 9.37
C TYR A 50 -3.04 5.45 9.43
N SER A 51 -3.57 5.34 10.65
CA SER A 51 -4.99 5.05 10.88
C SER A 51 -5.60 6.11 11.78
N ALA A 52 -6.64 6.78 11.27
CA ALA A 52 -7.33 7.85 11.99
C ALA A 52 -8.22 7.29 13.11
N ASP A 53 -8.85 6.14 12.89
CA ASP A 53 -9.72 5.44 13.85
C ASP A 53 -8.97 4.37 14.67
N GLY A 54 -7.74 4.02 14.28
CA GLY A 54 -6.91 2.99 14.88
C GLY A 54 -7.31 1.57 14.51
N VAL A 55 -8.18 1.40 13.51
CA VAL A 55 -8.68 0.11 13.05
C VAL A 55 -8.36 -0.10 11.58
N TYR A 56 -8.58 0.91 10.75
CA TYR A 56 -8.40 0.84 9.30
C TYR A 56 -7.46 1.92 8.79
N ALA A 57 -6.68 1.56 7.77
CA ALA A 57 -5.89 2.48 6.97
C ALA A 57 -6.27 2.37 5.49
N SER A 58 -6.04 3.44 4.75
CA SER A 58 -6.32 3.54 3.33
C SER A 58 -5.06 3.92 2.56
N VAL A 59 -4.70 3.13 1.56
CA VAL A 59 -3.65 3.48 0.61
C VAL A 59 -4.19 3.54 -0.80
N THR A 60 -3.51 4.32 -1.64
CA THR A 60 -3.61 4.19 -3.08
C THR A 60 -2.30 3.62 -3.59
N TYR A 61 -2.36 2.63 -4.47
CA TYR A 61 -1.18 2.18 -5.18
C TYR A 61 -1.28 2.51 -6.67
N PHE A 62 -0.14 2.80 -7.27
CA PHE A 62 0.05 3.08 -8.67
C PHE A 62 1.03 2.08 -9.25
N ARG A 63 0.74 1.59 -10.45
CA ARG A 63 1.62 0.73 -11.22
C ARG A 63 2.24 1.52 -12.36
N SER A 64 3.45 1.14 -12.76
CA SER A 64 4.12 1.78 -13.89
C SER A 64 3.42 1.61 -15.25
N ASP A 65 2.45 0.70 -15.37
CA ASP A 65 1.63 0.52 -16.57
C ASP A 65 0.42 1.49 -16.65
N GLY A 66 0.30 2.38 -15.66
CA GLY A 66 -0.76 3.40 -15.60
C GLY A 66 -2.00 2.98 -14.80
N TYR A 67 -2.03 1.76 -14.24
CA TYR A 67 -3.10 1.34 -13.35
C TYR A 67 -2.94 1.94 -11.95
N SER A 68 -4.06 2.24 -11.30
CA SER A 68 -4.10 2.66 -9.90
C SER A 68 -5.35 2.17 -9.22
N GLU A 69 -5.26 1.79 -7.95
CA GLU A 69 -6.41 1.36 -7.16
C GLU A 69 -6.27 1.83 -5.70
N VAL A 70 -7.40 2.17 -5.10
CA VAL A 70 -7.53 2.52 -3.68
C VAL A 70 -7.86 1.25 -2.88
N LYS A 71 -7.15 1.03 -1.77
CA LYS A 71 -7.39 -0.03 -0.79
C LYS A 71 -7.83 0.60 0.54
N PRO A 72 -9.14 0.76 0.82
CA PRO A 72 -9.64 1.55 1.94
C PRO A 72 -9.75 0.84 3.30
N ASP A 73 -9.51 -0.48 3.37
CA ASP A 73 -9.80 -1.29 4.56
C ASP A 73 -8.58 -2.13 5.01
N ILE A 74 -7.43 -1.49 5.17
CA ILE A 74 -6.19 -2.18 5.58
C ILE A 74 -6.13 -2.27 7.10
N THR A 75 -6.00 -3.48 7.62
CA THR A 75 -5.89 -3.76 9.06
C THR A 75 -4.45 -4.07 9.46
N ASP A 76 -4.16 -4.00 10.76
CA ASP A 76 -2.82 -4.33 11.30
C ASP A 76 -2.44 -5.80 11.04
N GLY A 77 -1.20 -6.02 10.62
CA GLY A 77 -0.65 -7.30 10.22
C GLY A 77 -1.19 -7.86 8.90
N SER A 78 -1.99 -7.10 8.15
CA SER A 78 -2.60 -7.61 6.91
C SER A 78 -1.59 -7.73 5.77
N ALA A 79 -1.82 -8.72 4.90
CA ALA A 79 -1.12 -8.89 3.64
C ALA A 79 -2.06 -8.53 2.49
N VAL A 80 -1.85 -7.36 1.89
CA VAL A 80 -2.69 -6.80 0.84
C VAL A 80 -2.15 -7.21 -0.52
N ARG A 81 -2.96 -7.91 -1.31
CA ARG A 81 -2.58 -8.29 -2.68
C ARG A 81 -2.86 -7.12 -3.63
N LEU A 82 -1.81 -6.69 -4.33
CA LEU A 82 -1.86 -5.68 -5.39
C LEU A 82 -2.16 -6.39 -6.71
N ASN A 83 -3.14 -5.93 -7.47
CA ASN A 83 -3.46 -6.54 -8.76
C ASN A 83 -2.65 -5.93 -9.88
#